data_AF-A0A4V1D4G1-F1
#
_entry.id   AF-A0A4V1D4G1-F1
#
_cell.length_a   1.000
_cell.length_b   1.000
_cell.length_c   1.000
_cell.angle_alpha   90.00
_cell.angle_beta   90.00
_cell.angle_gamma   90.00
#
_symmetry.space_group_name_H-M   'P 1'
#
loop_
_entity.id
_entity.type
_entity.pdbx_description
1 polymer ?
#
loop_
_entity_poly.entity_id
_entity_poly.type
_entity_poly.pdbx_seq_one_letter_code
_entity_poly.pdbx_strand_id
1 'polypeptide(L)'
;MTSQTLSQQEAFSLAFDRMGSVRTFDEDGRLNVHSTPISKACVNPYRGAEIPNYQKLGLQPNKIYQLLKCPKALAEAAPSFNSLPVLMEHVHVSAKTPHKQLVVGATGSQGVFKKPYLENSLSIWDQKAIDKIHQGEQRELSCAFFVSRR
;
A
#
# COMPACT_ATOMS: atom_id res chain seq x y z
N MET A 1 27.08 1.92 -37.47
CA MET A 1 27.06 0.91 -36.38
C MET A 1 27.45 1.64 -35.10
N THR A 2 26.48 2.12 -34.35
CA THR A 2 26.73 2.90 -33.12
C THR A 2 25.93 2.23 -32.01
N SER A 3 26.55 1.26 -31.35
CA SER A 3 26.01 0.62 -30.16
C SER A 3 26.12 1.62 -29.01
N GLN A 4 24.98 2.18 -28.59
CA GLN A 4 24.88 2.94 -27.35
C GLN A 4 25.00 1.96 -26.17
N THR A 5 26.15 1.99 -25.50
CA THR A 5 26.36 1.34 -24.22
C THR A 5 25.54 2.08 -23.16
N LEU A 6 24.41 1.50 -22.76
CA LEU A 6 23.64 1.96 -21.61
C LEU A 6 24.52 1.99 -20.37
N SER A 7 24.44 3.07 -19.60
CA SER A 7 25.24 3.25 -18.39
C SER A 7 24.89 2.16 -17.36
N GLN A 8 25.89 1.67 -16.63
CA GLN A 8 25.69 0.62 -15.60
C GLN A 8 24.66 1.02 -14.54
N GLN A 9 24.41 2.32 -14.32
CA GLN A 9 23.38 2.82 -13.38
C GLN A 9 21.96 2.66 -13.92
N GLU A 10 21.71 2.92 -15.21
CA GLU A 10 20.41 2.68 -15.84
C GLU A 10 20.11 1.17 -15.94
N ALA A 11 21.14 0.38 -16.26
CA ALA A 11 21.03 -1.08 -16.28
C ALA A 11 20.71 -1.65 -14.88
N PHE A 12 21.23 -1.04 -13.80
CA PHE A 12 20.95 -1.47 -12.42
C PHE A 12 19.51 -1.17 -12.00
N SER A 13 18.94 -0.04 -12.45
CA SER A 13 17.52 0.30 -12.24
C SER A 13 16.58 -0.64 -12.99
N LEU A 14 16.92 -1.05 -14.22
CA LEU A 14 16.13 -2.00 -15.01
C LEU A 14 16.30 -3.46 -14.55
N ALA A 15 17.42 -3.82 -13.92
CA ALA A 15 17.71 -5.20 -13.52
C ALA A 15 16.84 -5.68 -12.35
N PHE A 16 16.38 -4.79 -11.46
CA PHE A 16 15.45 -5.16 -10.38
C PHE A 16 14.03 -5.44 -10.88
N ASP A 17 13.64 -4.90 -12.05
CA ASP A 17 12.34 -5.16 -12.68
C ASP A 17 12.28 -6.52 -13.40
N ARG A 18 13.43 -7.18 -13.62
CA ARG A 18 13.53 -8.38 -14.47
C ARG A 18 13.55 -9.71 -13.72
N MET A 19 13.72 -9.70 -12.40
CA MET A 19 13.58 -10.91 -11.56
C MET A 19 12.10 -11.20 -11.30
N GLY A 20 11.40 -11.65 -12.33
CA GLY A 20 10.00 -12.08 -12.27
C GLY A 20 9.08 -10.97 -11.78
N SER A 21 8.89 -9.93 -12.61
CA SER A 21 8.00 -8.83 -12.26
C SER A 21 6.64 -9.40 -11.84
N VAL A 22 6.26 -9.17 -10.58
CA VAL A 22 4.91 -9.47 -10.09
C VAL A 22 3.86 -8.59 -10.79
N ARG A 23 4.27 -7.71 -11.71
CA ARG A 23 3.47 -6.79 -12.49
C ARG A 23 3.22 -7.34 -13.89
N THR A 24 1.97 -7.37 -14.30
CA THR A 24 1.54 -7.74 -15.66
C THR A 24 0.55 -6.69 -16.18
N PHE A 25 0.42 -6.60 -17.50
CA PHE A 25 -0.56 -5.75 -18.15
C PHE A 25 -1.58 -6.61 -18.88
N ASP A 26 -2.86 -6.22 -18.84
CA ASP A 26 -3.88 -6.81 -19.70
C ASP A 26 -3.86 -6.17 -21.10
N GLU A 27 -4.70 -6.68 -22.01
CA GLU A 27 -4.81 -6.17 -23.39
C GLU A 27 -5.25 -4.69 -23.44
N ASP A 28 -5.94 -4.21 -22.40
CA ASP A 28 -6.39 -2.83 -22.27
C ASP A 28 -5.33 -1.91 -21.61
N GLY A 29 -4.16 -2.45 -21.26
CA GLY A 29 -3.08 -1.71 -20.61
C GLY A 29 -3.25 -1.48 -19.11
N ARG A 30 -4.18 -2.18 -18.45
CA ARG A 30 -4.35 -2.10 -16.99
C ARG A 30 -3.26 -2.89 -16.29
N LEU A 31 -2.72 -2.32 -15.22
CA LEU A 31 -1.66 -2.93 -14.43
C LEU A 31 -2.26 -3.89 -13.39
N ASN A 32 -1.80 -5.13 -13.40
CA ASN A 32 -2.10 -6.12 -12.37
C ASN A 32 -0.82 -6.47 -11.61
N VAL A 33 -0.90 -6.51 -10.28
CA VAL A 33 0.22 -6.86 -9.39
C VAL A 33 -0.18 -8.11 -8.61
N HIS A 34 0.51 -9.22 -8.82
CA HIS A 34 0.17 -10.50 -8.21
C HIS A 34 0.34 -10.52 -6.69
N SER A 35 1.39 -9.87 -6.17
CA SER A 35 1.57 -9.69 -4.72
C SER A 35 2.40 -8.45 -4.44
N THR A 36 1.95 -7.64 -3.49
CA THR A 36 2.71 -6.50 -2.97
C THR A 36 2.48 -6.32 -1.47
N PRO A 37 3.50 -5.91 -0.70
CA PRO A 37 3.32 -5.53 0.70
C PRO A 37 2.42 -4.30 0.83
N ILE A 38 1.28 -4.46 1.52
CA ILE A 38 0.33 -3.37 1.81
C ILE A 38 0.44 -2.86 3.25
N SER A 39 1.04 -3.64 4.15
CA SER A 39 1.34 -3.23 5.52
C SER A 39 2.49 -4.07 6.09
N LYS A 40 3.11 -3.60 7.18
CA LYS A 40 4.24 -4.26 7.84
C LYS A 40 4.02 -4.30 9.35
N ALA A 41 4.31 -5.44 9.97
CA ALA A 41 4.46 -5.54 11.41
C ALA A 41 5.80 -4.91 11.83
N CYS A 42 5.73 -3.83 12.59
CA CYS A 42 6.88 -3.04 13.01
C CYS A 42 6.55 -2.23 14.27
N VAL A 43 7.57 -1.58 14.83
CA VAL A 43 7.40 -0.61 15.92
C VAL A 43 7.54 0.78 15.33
N ASN A 44 6.49 1.59 15.45
CA ASN A 44 6.45 2.94 14.88
C ASN A 44 6.36 4.00 15.99
N PRO A 45 7.07 5.13 15.85
CA PRO A 45 6.91 6.27 16.74
C PRO A 45 5.58 6.99 16.45
N TYR A 46 4.83 7.31 17.51
CA TYR A 46 3.67 8.21 17.45
C TYR A 46 3.75 9.24 18.56
N ARG A 47 3.35 10.48 18.27
CA ARG A 47 3.09 11.47 19.31
C ARG A 47 1.86 11.02 20.11
N GLY A 48 1.87 11.25 21.42
CA GLY A 48 0.73 10.90 22.28
C GLY A 48 -0.59 11.42 21.73
N ALA A 49 -0.61 12.64 21.18
CA ALA A 49 -1.82 13.24 20.59
C ALA A 49 -2.37 12.49 19.36
N GLU A 50 -1.55 11.72 18.65
CA GLU A 50 -1.96 10.93 17.46
C GLU A 50 -2.61 9.60 17.86
N ILE A 51 -2.39 9.16 19.10
CA ILE A 51 -2.90 7.87 19.58
C ILE A 51 -4.39 8.02 19.93
N PRO A 52 -5.27 7.17 19.38
CA PRO A 52 -6.68 7.21 19.74
C PRO A 52 -6.89 7.06 21.25
N ASN A 53 -7.75 7.89 21.84
CA ASN A 53 -8.05 7.91 23.28
C ASN A 53 -6.85 8.19 24.19
N TYR A 54 -5.79 8.85 23.73
CA TYR A 54 -4.57 9.11 24.50
C TYR A 54 -4.80 9.71 25.90
N GLN A 55 -5.78 10.61 26.03
CA GLN A 55 -6.16 11.22 27.32
C GLN A 55 -6.67 10.17 28.33
N LYS A 56 -7.54 9.26 27.88
CA LYS A 56 -8.07 8.17 28.72
C LYS A 56 -6.99 7.15 29.10
N LEU A 57 -6.00 6.99 28.23
CA LEU A 57 -4.83 6.14 28.45
C LEU A 57 -3.74 6.82 29.32
N GLY A 58 -3.93 8.08 29.72
CA GLY A 58 -2.96 8.84 30.51
C GLY A 58 -1.67 9.19 29.75
N LEU A 59 -1.72 9.21 28.42
CA LEU A 59 -0.56 9.52 27.58
C LEU A 59 -0.34 11.04 27.47
N GLN A 60 0.92 11.45 27.44
CA GLN A 60 1.29 12.85 27.28
C GLN A 60 1.25 13.25 25.80
N PRO A 61 0.58 14.35 25.41
CA PRO A 61 0.32 14.67 24.02
C PRO A 61 1.59 14.86 23.17
N ASN A 62 2.64 15.45 23.76
CA ASN A 62 3.89 15.77 23.06
C ASN A 62 4.99 14.71 23.19
N LYS A 63 4.74 13.62 23.95
CA LYS A 63 5.71 12.54 24.12
C LYS A 63 5.61 11.57 22.94
N ILE A 64 6.76 11.06 22.49
CA ILE A 64 6.82 9.98 21.50
C ILE A 64 6.68 8.64 22.20
N TYR A 65 5.77 7.81 21.69
CA TYR A 65 5.54 6.44 22.13
C TYR A 65 5.82 5.47 20.99
N GLN A 66 6.46 4.35 21.33
CA GLN A 66 6.78 3.28 20.39
C GLN A 66 5.65 2.26 20.37
N LEU A 67 4.80 2.30 19.34
CA LEU A 67 3.64 1.41 19.23
C LEU A 67 3.97 0.20 18.37
N LEU A 68 3.72 -0.98 18.91
CA LEU A 68 3.85 -2.23 18.17
C LEU A 68 2.62 -2.42 17.26
N LYS A 69 2.86 -2.44 15.95
CA LYS A 69 1.89 -2.96 14.98
C LYS A 69 1.94 -4.49 15.05
N CYS A 70 1.11 -5.06 15.91
CA CYS A 70 1.16 -6.47 16.29
C CYS A 70 1.01 -7.40 15.06
N PRO A 71 1.96 -8.33 14.83
CA PRO A 71 1.86 -9.31 13.74
C PRO A 71 0.57 -10.14 13.78
N LYS A 72 0.12 -10.54 14.98
CA LYS A 72 -1.08 -11.36 15.14
C LYS A 72 -2.35 -10.59 14.75
N ALA A 73 -2.47 -9.34 15.20
CA ALA A 73 -3.59 -8.49 14.82
C ALA A 73 -3.59 -8.18 13.31
N LEU A 74 -2.41 -8.04 12.69
CA LEU A 74 -2.31 -7.89 11.23
C LEU A 74 -2.73 -9.15 10.47
N ALA A 75 -2.39 -10.34 10.97
CA ALA A 75 -2.83 -11.60 10.38
C ALA A 75 -4.36 -11.76 10.47
N GLU A 76 -4.96 -11.43 11.61
CA GLU A 76 -6.41 -11.46 11.82
C GLU A 76 -7.14 -10.41 10.96
N ALA A 77 -6.52 -9.25 10.74
CA ALA A 77 -7.05 -8.21 9.88
C ALA A 77 -6.76 -8.43 8.39
N ALA A 78 -6.02 -9.46 7.97
CA ALA A 78 -5.69 -9.66 6.56
C ALA A 78 -6.91 -9.70 5.62
N PRO A 79 -8.02 -10.42 5.96
CA PRO A 79 -9.19 -10.51 5.09
C PRO A 79 -9.91 -9.18 4.88
N SER A 80 -9.72 -8.24 5.79
CA SER A 80 -10.45 -6.99 5.78
C SER A 80 -9.80 -5.95 4.86
N PHE A 81 -8.60 -6.25 4.33
CA PHE A 81 -7.96 -5.50 3.24
C PHE A 81 -8.37 -5.97 1.84
N ASN A 82 -9.31 -6.91 1.74
CA ASN A 82 -9.76 -7.46 0.47
C ASN A 82 -10.80 -6.57 -0.22
N SER A 83 -10.72 -6.50 -1.54
CA SER A 83 -11.70 -5.81 -2.39
C SER A 83 -11.93 -4.34 -2.02
N LEU A 84 -10.88 -3.68 -1.54
CA LEU A 84 -10.92 -2.27 -1.17
C LEU A 84 -10.50 -1.41 -2.37
N PRO A 85 -11.07 -0.20 -2.51
CA PRO A 85 -10.60 0.73 -3.53
C PRO A 85 -9.17 1.18 -3.22
N VAL A 86 -8.35 1.21 -4.27
CA VAL A 86 -7.04 1.89 -4.26
C VAL A 86 -7.28 3.32 -4.73
N LEU A 87 -6.81 4.28 -3.95
CA LEU A 87 -7.05 5.70 -4.18
C LEU A 87 -5.77 6.41 -4.64
N MET A 88 -5.94 7.42 -5.50
CA MET A 88 -4.87 8.35 -5.87
C MET A 88 -4.40 9.19 -4.66
N GLU A 89 -5.32 9.46 -3.73
CA GLU A 89 -5.10 10.29 -2.54
C GLU A 89 -5.59 9.59 -1.27
N HIS A 90 -4.95 9.91 -0.13
CA HIS A 90 -5.28 9.31 1.15
C HIS A 90 -6.51 9.98 1.79
N VAL A 91 -7.70 9.61 1.32
CA VAL A 91 -8.98 10.05 1.88
C VAL A 91 -9.78 8.87 2.43
N HIS A 92 -10.59 9.13 3.46
CA HIS A 92 -11.53 8.14 3.95
C HIS A 92 -12.68 7.98 2.95
N VAL A 93 -12.96 6.74 2.54
CA VAL A 93 -14.12 6.44 1.68
C VAL A 93 -15.05 5.44 2.33
N SER A 94 -16.33 5.54 2.01
CA SER A 94 -17.37 4.61 2.46
C SER A 94 -18.44 4.48 1.38
N ALA A 95 -19.41 3.57 1.58
CA ALA A 95 -20.55 3.45 0.66
C ALA A 95 -21.36 4.77 0.55
N LYS A 96 -21.42 5.57 1.61
CA LYS A 96 -22.10 6.88 1.63
C LYS A 96 -21.29 7.97 0.92
N THR A 97 -19.96 7.88 1.00
CA THR A 97 -19.04 8.85 0.42
C THR A 97 -17.91 8.10 -0.32
N PRO A 98 -18.16 7.61 -1.54
CA PRO A 98 -17.25 6.69 -2.21
C PRO A 98 -16.06 7.36 -2.91
N HIS A 99 -16.09 8.70 -3.09
CA HIS A 99 -15.04 9.47 -3.78
C HIS A 99 -14.58 8.84 -5.12
N LYS A 100 -15.54 8.47 -5.97
CA LYS A 100 -15.30 7.68 -7.21
C LYS A 100 -14.19 8.23 -8.11
N GLN A 101 -14.03 9.56 -8.18
CA GLN A 101 -13.01 10.20 -9.01
C GLN A 101 -11.57 9.95 -8.53
N LEU A 102 -11.38 9.54 -7.27
CA LEU A 102 -10.07 9.23 -6.71
C LEU A 102 -9.74 7.73 -6.80
N VAL A 103 -10.70 6.89 -7.19
CA VAL A 103 -10.51 5.44 -7.29
C VAL A 103 -9.74 5.12 -8.57
N VAL A 104 -8.55 4.56 -8.42
CA VAL A 104 -7.65 4.20 -9.52
C VAL A 104 -7.49 2.70 -9.70
N GLY A 105 -8.08 1.91 -8.80
CA GLY A 105 -7.94 0.46 -8.78
C GLY A 105 -8.58 -0.18 -7.56
N ALA A 106 -8.22 -1.44 -7.33
CA ALA A 106 -8.68 -2.20 -6.18
C ALA A 106 -7.60 -3.17 -5.66
N THR A 107 -7.70 -3.52 -4.38
CA THR A 107 -6.98 -4.65 -3.80
C THR A 107 -7.66 -5.96 -4.19
N GLY A 108 -6.87 -7.03 -4.21
CA GLY A 108 -7.35 -8.38 -4.46
C GLY A 108 -8.21 -8.95 -3.33
N SER A 109 -8.62 -10.20 -3.51
CA SER A 109 -9.51 -10.92 -2.59
C SER A 109 -8.79 -11.89 -1.66
N GLN A 110 -7.46 -12.00 -1.74
CA GLN A 110 -6.67 -13.01 -1.03
C GLN A 110 -5.48 -12.37 -0.30
N GLY A 111 -5.77 -11.41 0.58
CA GLY A 111 -4.78 -10.83 1.48
C GLY A 111 -4.19 -11.88 2.44
N VAL A 112 -2.86 -11.96 2.50
CA VAL A 112 -2.14 -12.94 3.32
C VAL A 112 -1.06 -12.25 4.13
N PHE A 113 -1.00 -12.54 5.43
CA PHE A 113 0.11 -12.12 6.27
C PHE A 113 1.27 -13.12 6.18
N LYS A 114 2.38 -12.68 5.60
CA LYS A 114 3.68 -13.38 5.58
C LYS A 114 4.68 -12.54 6.35
N LYS A 115 4.95 -12.91 7.60
CA LYS A 115 5.78 -12.12 8.51
C LYS A 115 7.08 -11.63 7.82
N PRO A 116 7.38 -10.32 7.84
CA PRO A 116 6.70 -9.27 8.58
C PRO A 116 5.59 -8.54 7.82
N TYR A 117 5.29 -8.91 6.58
CA TYR A 117 4.41 -8.16 5.69
C TYR A 117 2.99 -8.73 5.65
N LEU A 118 2.03 -7.83 5.51
CA LEU A 118 0.72 -8.16 4.97
C LEU A 118 0.78 -7.87 3.47
N GLU A 119 0.53 -8.89 2.66
CA GLU A 119 0.56 -8.81 1.20
C GLU A 119 -0.84 -8.95 0.63
N ASN A 120 -1.09 -8.29 -0.50
CA ASN A 120 -2.28 -8.52 -1.33
C ASN A 120 -1.92 -8.29 -2.81
N SER A 121 -2.76 -8.77 -3.72
CA SER A 121 -2.69 -8.38 -5.13
C SER A 121 -3.35 -7.01 -5.34
N LEU A 122 -3.02 -6.34 -6.44
CA LEU A 122 -3.62 -5.07 -6.85
C LEU A 122 -4.00 -5.12 -8.33
N SER A 123 -5.07 -4.41 -8.68
CA SER A 123 -5.40 -4.08 -10.06
C SER A 123 -5.55 -2.57 -10.16
N ILE A 124 -4.79 -1.93 -11.05
CA ILE A 124 -4.77 -0.48 -11.28
C ILE A 124 -5.23 -0.23 -12.72
N TRP A 125 -6.20 0.67 -12.85
CA TRP A 125 -6.93 0.91 -14.10
C TRP A 125 -6.65 2.29 -14.70
N ASP A 126 -6.17 3.24 -13.90
CA ASP A 126 -5.91 4.60 -14.35
C ASP A 126 -4.46 4.78 -14.83
N GLN A 127 -4.28 5.27 -16.06
CA GLN A 127 -2.95 5.45 -16.66
C GLN A 127 -2.08 6.43 -15.87
N LYS A 128 -2.65 7.51 -15.32
CA LYS A 128 -1.86 8.48 -14.55
C LYS A 128 -1.33 7.85 -13.26
N ALA A 129 -2.11 6.97 -12.63
CA ALA A 129 -1.67 6.20 -11.47
C ALA A 129 -0.53 5.23 -11.84
N ILE A 130 -0.65 4.55 -12.99
CA ILE A 130 0.39 3.65 -13.52
C ILE A 130 1.69 4.43 -13.76
N ASP A 131 1.61 5.58 -14.43
CA ASP A 131 2.78 6.43 -14.72
C ASP A 131 3.49 6.87 -13.43
N LYS A 132 2.74 7.30 -12.41
CA LYS A 132 3.29 7.67 -11.09
C LYS A 132 3.95 6.51 -10.36
N ILE A 133 3.41 5.30 -10.50
CA ILE A 133 4.03 4.08 -9.95
C ILE A 133 5.36 3.79 -10.65
N HIS A 134 5.44 3.96 -11.97
CA HIS A 134 6.69 3.78 -12.73
C HIS A 134 7.73 4.84 -12.42
N GLN A 135 7.32 6.10 -12.26
CA GLN A 135 8.20 7.21 -11.89
C GLN A 135 8.66 7.12 -10.42
N GLY A 136 8.09 6.21 -9.63
CA GLY A 136 8.43 5.99 -8.23
C GLY A 136 7.97 7.13 -7.30
N GLU A 137 7.07 7.99 -7.78
CA GLU A 137 6.45 9.09 -7.04
C GLU A 137 5.44 8.56 -6.02
N GLN A 138 4.73 7.48 -6.36
CA GLN A 138 3.74 6.85 -5.49
C GLN A 138 4.28 5.51 -4.95
N ARG A 139 4.86 5.54 -3.73
CA ARG A 139 5.40 4.35 -3.04
C ARG A 139 4.51 3.84 -1.91
N GLU A 140 3.51 4.61 -1.51
CA GLU A 140 2.59 4.28 -0.42
C GLU A 140 1.19 4.04 -0.96
N LEU A 141 0.54 2.98 -0.47
CA LEU A 141 -0.81 2.60 -0.88
C LEU A 141 -1.85 3.30 -0.01
N SER A 142 -2.74 4.05 -0.64
CA SER A 142 -3.94 4.58 0.01
C SER A 142 -5.08 3.59 -0.15
N CYS A 143 -5.17 2.64 0.79
CA CYS A 143 -6.27 1.67 0.86
C CYS A 143 -7.23 2.08 1.98
N ALA A 144 -8.50 2.27 1.63
CA ALA A 144 -9.52 2.64 2.61
C ALA A 144 -9.93 1.44 3.45
N PHE A 145 -9.26 1.26 4.58
CA PHE A 145 -9.54 0.15 5.47
C PHE A 145 -10.35 0.58 6.71
N PHE A 146 -11.36 -0.22 7.06
CA PHE A 146 -12.22 -0.02 8.24
C PHE A 146 -11.79 -0.95 9.38
N VAL A 147 -11.23 -0.40 10.46
CA VAL A 147 -11.04 -1.15 11.71
C VAL A 147 -12.37 -1.13 12.48
N SER A 148 -13.08 -2.27 12.49
CA SER A 148 -14.23 -2.46 13.37
C SER A 148 -13.77 -2.35 14.83
N ARG A 149 -14.11 -1.24 15.49
CA ARG A 149 -13.96 -1.11 16.95
C ARG A 149 -15.01 -2.03 17.59
N ARG A 150 -14.56 -3.12 18.22
CA ARG A 150 -15.33 -3.75 19.30
C ARG A 150 -15.04 -3.02 20.60
#